data_AF-A0A679HFX7-F1
#
_entry.id   AF-A0A679HFX7-F1
#
_cell.length_a   1.000
_cell.length_b   1.000
_cell.length_c   1.000
_cell.angle_alpha   90.00
_cell.angle_beta   90.00
_cell.angle_gamma   90.00
#
_symmetry.space_group_name_H-M   'P 1'
#
loop_
_entity.id
_entity.type
_entity.pdbx_description
1 polymer ?
#
loop_
_entity_poly.entity_id
_entity_poly.type
_entity_poly.pdbx_seq_one_letter_code
_entity_poly.pdbx_strand_id
1 'polypeptide(L)'
;METHQKETSTATDDPRAREALRRAFDNTARWQPDFKGFTADLTVNLNGKTITGPIIVKGPREVSVQLSDGDVQKWAQEQLGMMAVHRGPRSFEESDGKYALTMEDDGHPLGIKLHIHGSHSFYRLKDDRITQINRKMAHPGMNPFAFTINVEESAVTQDRKNLTTKYTVYYYSPTDGKLNNVESFTDSHVRVGSSDLPATRRIISFENGQVTVKNLTFTNHKLL
;
A
#
# COMPACT_ATOMS: atom_id res chain seq x y z
N MET A 1 -6.63 8.73 25.71
CA MET A 1 -7.17 7.59 24.94
C MET A 1 -8.53 8.01 24.43
N GLU A 2 -8.59 8.66 23.26
CA GLU A 2 -9.87 9.03 22.65
C GLU A 2 -10.33 7.85 21.79
N THR A 3 -11.44 7.25 22.23
CA THR A 3 -12.18 6.22 21.51
C THR A 3 -12.57 6.77 20.15
N HIS A 4 -11.95 6.24 19.08
CA HIS A 4 -12.45 6.41 17.72
C HIS A 4 -13.90 5.87 17.71
N GLN A 5 -14.89 6.77 17.70
CA GLN A 5 -16.26 6.39 17.44
C GLN A 5 -16.29 5.81 16.03
N LYS A 6 -16.46 4.50 15.94
CA LYS A 6 -16.69 3.79 14.69
C LYS A 6 -17.98 4.35 14.14
N GLU A 7 -17.94 5.15 13.07
CA GLU A 7 -19.16 5.55 12.38
C GLU A 7 -19.90 4.28 11.96
N THR A 8 -21.01 4.01 12.63
CA THR A 8 -21.86 2.85 12.34
C THR A 8 -22.67 3.19 11.10
N SER A 9 -22.26 2.60 9.97
CA SER A 9 -23.07 2.65 8.75
C SER A 9 -24.39 1.91 8.96
N THR A 10 -25.47 2.44 8.40
CA THR A 10 -26.79 1.80 8.30
C THR A 10 -26.91 0.87 7.08
N ALA A 11 -25.86 0.80 6.24
CA ALA A 11 -25.85 -0.06 5.07
C ALA A 11 -25.93 -1.54 5.47
N THR A 12 -26.85 -2.27 4.83
CA THR A 12 -26.92 -3.72 4.95
C THR A 12 -25.81 -4.35 4.11
N ASP A 13 -25.09 -5.29 4.71
CA ASP A 13 -23.98 -5.98 4.08
C ASP A 13 -24.45 -6.91 2.94
N ASP A 14 -23.89 -6.75 1.73
CA ASP A 14 -24.15 -7.62 0.57
C ASP A 14 -23.18 -8.82 0.59
N PRO A 15 -23.68 -10.06 0.75
CA PRO A 15 -22.84 -11.26 0.76
C PRO A 15 -21.98 -11.43 -0.50
N ARG A 16 -22.47 -10.98 -1.66
CA ARG A 16 -21.74 -11.07 -2.93
C ARG A 16 -20.58 -10.07 -2.98
N ALA A 17 -20.78 -8.86 -2.47
CA ALA A 17 -19.72 -7.85 -2.37
C ALA A 17 -18.63 -8.33 -1.40
N ARG A 18 -19.03 -8.88 -0.25
CA ARG A 18 -18.11 -9.48 0.72
C ARG A 18 -17.27 -10.59 0.11
N GLU A 19 -17.91 -11.51 -0.60
CA GLU A 19 -17.24 -12.65 -1.22
C GLU A 19 -16.30 -12.22 -2.36
N ALA A 20 -16.70 -11.22 -3.17
CA ALA A 20 -15.82 -10.61 -4.17
C ALA A 20 -14.56 -9.97 -3.55
N LEU A 21 -14.72 -9.20 -2.46
CA LEU A 21 -13.57 -8.59 -1.77
C LEU A 21 -12.71 -9.64 -1.07
N ARG A 22 -13.30 -10.69 -0.51
CA ARG A 22 -12.59 -11.79 0.13
C ARG A 22 -11.70 -12.52 -0.87
N ARG A 23 -12.21 -12.85 -2.07
CA ARG A 23 -11.38 -13.44 -3.13
C ARG A 23 -10.21 -12.53 -3.53
N ALA A 24 -10.46 -11.23 -3.70
CA ALA A 24 -9.41 -10.28 -4.00
C ALA A 24 -8.37 -10.17 -2.88
N PHE A 25 -8.83 -10.20 -1.62
CA PHE A 25 -7.97 -10.23 -0.45
C PHE A 25 -7.12 -11.50 -0.42
N ASP A 26 -7.73 -12.68 -0.54
CA ASP A 26 -7.05 -13.97 -0.46
C ASP A 26 -6.07 -14.17 -1.61
N ASN A 27 -6.35 -13.59 -2.79
CA ASN A 27 -5.47 -13.62 -3.94
C ASN A 27 -4.34 -12.59 -3.89
N THR A 28 -4.29 -11.72 -2.88
CA THR A 28 -3.20 -10.74 -2.72
C THR A 28 -2.03 -11.35 -1.95
N ALA A 29 -0.82 -11.24 -2.49
CA ALA A 29 0.39 -11.75 -1.87
C ALA A 29 0.76 -10.96 -0.59
N ARG A 30 0.82 -11.67 0.54
CA ARG A 30 1.29 -11.16 1.84
C ARG A 30 2.37 -12.07 2.38
N TRP A 31 3.17 -11.55 3.29
CA TRP A 31 4.07 -12.37 4.09
C TRP A 31 3.24 -13.31 4.97
N GLN A 32 3.82 -14.48 5.20
CA GLN A 32 3.21 -15.60 5.91
C GLN A 32 2.95 -15.26 7.40
N PRO A 33 1.96 -15.89 8.07
CA PRO A 33 1.62 -15.59 9.48
C PRO A 33 2.79 -15.68 10.48
N ASP A 34 3.75 -16.56 10.21
CA ASP A 34 4.95 -16.76 11.02
C ASP A 34 6.12 -15.84 10.64
N PHE A 35 5.95 -14.91 9.69
CA PHE A 35 6.97 -13.95 9.28
C PHE A 35 7.47 -13.12 10.48
N LYS A 36 8.77 -13.20 10.76
CA LYS A 36 9.42 -12.47 11.87
C LYS A 36 10.18 -11.22 11.43
N GLY A 37 10.30 -11.01 10.12
CA GLY A 37 11.00 -9.89 9.54
C GLY A 37 12.16 -10.28 8.64
N PHE A 38 12.86 -9.27 8.17
CA PHE A 38 14.09 -9.43 7.39
C PHE A 38 15.06 -8.28 7.66
N THR A 39 16.34 -8.54 7.37
CA THR A 39 17.38 -7.52 7.23
C THR A 39 17.82 -7.44 5.78
N ALA A 40 18.34 -6.28 5.37
CA ALA A 40 18.97 -6.09 4.08
C ALA A 40 19.94 -4.90 4.14
N ASP A 41 20.82 -4.79 3.15
CA ASP A 41 21.54 -3.55 2.86
C ASP A 41 20.66 -2.70 1.93
N LEU A 42 20.39 -1.46 2.33
CA LEU A 42 19.61 -0.50 1.55
C LEU A 42 20.54 0.51 0.89
N THR A 43 20.38 0.70 -0.41
CA THR A 43 20.90 1.87 -1.13
C THR A 43 19.73 2.74 -1.57
N VAL A 44 19.75 4.00 -1.13
CA VAL A 44 18.85 5.06 -1.58
C VAL A 44 19.56 5.88 -2.66
N ASN A 45 18.89 6.12 -3.78
CA ASN A 45 19.32 7.08 -4.81
C ASN A 45 18.29 8.19 -4.95
N LEU A 46 18.68 9.44 -4.71
CA LEU A 46 17.87 10.64 -4.87
C LEU A 46 18.45 11.48 -6.01
N ASN A 47 17.84 11.43 -7.20
CA ASN A 47 18.32 12.14 -8.39
C ASN A 47 19.84 11.99 -8.63
N GLY A 48 20.37 10.78 -8.46
CA GLY A 48 21.79 10.45 -8.67
C GLY A 48 22.66 10.47 -7.40
N LYS A 49 22.23 11.12 -6.30
CA LYS A 49 22.96 11.07 -5.03
C LYS A 49 22.63 9.79 -4.29
N THR A 50 23.66 9.03 -3.89
CA THR A 50 23.48 7.72 -3.25
C THR A 50 23.88 7.74 -1.79
N ILE A 51 23.10 7.04 -0.97
CA ILE A 51 23.34 6.84 0.46
C ILE A 51 23.00 5.39 0.78
N THR A 52 23.84 4.71 1.54
CA THR A 52 23.70 3.28 1.84
C THR A 52 23.76 3.02 3.34
N GLY A 53 23.03 2.00 3.79
CA GLY A 53 23.16 1.47 5.14
C GLY A 53 22.16 0.33 5.42
N PRO A 54 22.29 -0.33 6.57
CA PRO A 54 21.49 -1.51 6.88
C PRO A 54 20.06 -1.16 7.29
N ILE A 55 19.16 -2.12 7.08
CA ILE A 55 17.76 -2.05 7.51
C ILE A 55 17.34 -3.31 8.25
N ILE A 56 16.33 -3.14 9.11
CA ILE A 56 15.60 -4.22 9.76
C ILE A 56 14.11 -3.91 9.64
N VAL A 57 13.33 -4.85 9.10
CA VAL A 57 11.87 -4.72 8.98
C VAL A 57 11.24 -5.95 9.62
N LYS A 58 10.63 -5.79 10.80
CA LYS A 58 9.89 -6.85 11.49
C LYS A 58 8.38 -6.72 11.35
N GLY A 59 7.91 -5.51 11.07
CA GLY A 59 6.51 -5.20 10.86
C GLY A 59 6.30 -3.70 10.63
N PRO A 60 5.05 -3.26 10.41
CA PRO A 60 4.76 -1.87 10.05
C PRO A 60 5.16 -0.82 11.10
N ARG A 61 5.31 -1.24 12.37
CA ARG A 61 5.71 -0.37 13.49
C ARG A 61 7.13 -0.64 13.99
N GLU A 62 7.81 -1.64 13.44
CA GLU A 62 9.14 -2.06 13.88
C GLU A 62 10.06 -2.13 12.65
N VAL A 63 10.39 -0.92 12.17
CA VAL A 63 11.32 -0.68 11.07
C VAL A 63 12.48 0.15 11.60
N SER A 64 13.70 -0.29 11.32
CA SER A 64 14.92 0.45 11.60
C SER A 64 15.69 0.65 10.29
N VAL A 65 16.14 1.88 10.06
CA VAL A 65 16.99 2.26 8.94
C VAL A 65 18.16 3.04 9.52
N GLN A 66 19.38 2.75 9.08
CA GLN A 66 20.58 3.45 9.51
C GLN A 66 21.25 4.08 8.29
N LEU A 67 21.04 5.38 8.05
CA LEU A 67 21.68 6.14 6.98
C LEU A 67 22.39 7.37 7.57
N SER A 68 23.41 7.86 6.87
CA SER A 68 24.18 9.04 7.32
C SER A 68 23.41 10.36 7.26
N ASP A 69 22.28 10.39 6.55
CA ASP A 69 21.40 11.55 6.40
C ASP A 69 20.06 11.27 7.11
N GLY A 70 19.73 12.11 8.10
CA GLY A 70 18.56 11.93 8.96
C GLY A 70 17.21 12.08 8.25
N ASP A 71 17.12 12.98 7.27
CA ASP A 71 15.88 13.21 6.51
C ASP A 71 15.63 12.05 5.55
N VAL A 72 16.70 11.58 4.87
CA VAL A 72 16.62 10.42 3.99
C VAL A 72 16.33 9.14 4.78
N GLN A 73 16.92 8.98 5.97
CA GLN A 73 16.63 7.88 6.87
C GLN A 73 15.16 7.84 7.25
N LYS A 74 14.60 8.96 7.70
CA LYS A 74 13.20 9.06 8.11
C LYS A 74 12.27 8.71 6.94
N TRP A 75 12.52 9.29 5.76
CA TRP A 75 11.73 9.00 4.56
C TRP A 75 11.81 7.51 4.16
N ALA A 76 13.00 6.92 4.16
CA ALA A 76 13.17 5.50 3.81
C ALA A 76 12.46 4.58 4.83
N GLN A 77 12.51 4.94 6.11
CA GLN A 77 11.79 4.23 7.18
C GLN A 77 10.27 4.30 6.99
N GLU A 78 9.72 5.46 6.62
CA GLU A 78 8.30 5.62 6.28
C GLU A 78 7.89 4.77 5.07
N GLN A 79 8.71 4.74 4.00
CA GLN A 79 8.45 3.89 2.83
C GLN A 79 8.43 2.40 3.18
N LEU A 80 9.38 1.93 3.97
CA LEU A 80 9.46 0.55 4.45
C LEU A 80 8.30 0.20 5.38
N GLY A 81 7.92 1.11 6.27
CA GLY A 81 6.73 0.98 7.11
C GLY A 81 5.47 0.78 6.28
N MET A 82 5.29 1.59 5.22
CA MET A 82 4.17 1.46 4.30
C MET A 82 4.17 0.13 3.54
N MET A 83 5.32 -0.33 3.05
CA MET A 83 5.43 -1.67 2.45
C MET A 83 4.98 -2.75 3.44
N ALA A 84 5.46 -2.70 4.68
CA ALA A 84 5.12 -3.66 5.72
C ALA A 84 3.63 -3.59 6.13
N VAL A 85 2.99 -2.41 6.10
CA VAL A 85 1.52 -2.28 6.32
C VAL A 85 0.75 -3.09 5.27
N HIS A 86 1.17 -3.05 4.01
CA HIS A 86 0.46 -3.72 2.92
C HIS A 86 0.78 -5.20 2.78
N ARG A 87 2.02 -5.59 3.09
CA ARG A 87 2.51 -6.96 2.93
C ARG A 87 2.44 -7.79 4.20
N GLY A 88 2.33 -7.17 5.37
CA GLY A 88 2.29 -7.86 6.65
C GLY A 88 1.10 -8.83 6.78
N PRO A 89 1.22 -9.88 7.63
CA PRO A 89 0.15 -10.83 7.84
C PRO A 89 -1.07 -10.16 8.47
N ARG A 90 -2.27 -10.50 8.00
CA ARG A 90 -3.55 -10.07 8.58
C ARG A 90 -4.70 -10.91 8.02
N SER A 91 -5.80 -10.98 8.75
CA SER A 91 -7.05 -11.59 8.26
C SER A 91 -7.89 -10.60 7.45
N PHE A 92 -8.83 -11.13 6.67
CA PHE A 92 -9.84 -10.33 5.98
C PHE A 92 -10.74 -9.62 6.99
N GLU A 93 -11.16 -10.32 8.04
CA GLU A 93 -12.05 -9.85 9.11
C GLU A 93 -11.47 -8.65 9.85
N GLU A 94 -10.16 -8.63 10.15
CA GLU A 94 -9.51 -7.49 10.83
C GLU A 94 -9.28 -6.29 9.90
N SER A 95 -9.26 -6.56 8.58
CA SER A 95 -9.01 -5.59 7.51
C SER A 95 -10.32 -4.93 7.07
N ASP A 96 -10.66 -5.01 5.78
CA ASP A 96 -11.86 -4.41 5.22
C ASP A 96 -13.12 -5.25 5.50
N GLY A 97 -12.96 -6.51 5.88
CA GLY A 97 -14.06 -7.42 6.22
C GLY A 97 -14.84 -7.02 7.47
N LYS A 98 -14.31 -6.14 8.34
CA LYS A 98 -15.03 -5.61 9.51
C LYS A 98 -16.12 -4.59 9.18
N TYR A 99 -16.18 -4.13 7.94
CA TYR A 99 -17.14 -3.14 7.48
C TYR A 99 -18.32 -3.80 6.76
N ALA A 100 -19.42 -3.06 6.64
CA ALA A 100 -20.49 -3.42 5.72
C ALA A 100 -20.03 -3.11 4.28
N LEU A 101 -20.29 -4.01 3.36
CA LEU A 101 -19.81 -3.97 1.98
C LEU A 101 -21.01 -4.00 1.03
N THR A 102 -21.01 -3.11 0.04
CA THR A 102 -21.98 -3.14 -1.07
C THR A 102 -21.24 -2.97 -2.38
N MET A 103 -21.86 -3.36 -3.50
CA MET A 103 -21.24 -3.21 -4.81
C MET A 103 -22.23 -2.67 -5.85
N GLU A 104 -21.69 -1.98 -6.83
CA GLU A 104 -22.39 -1.38 -7.96
C GLU A 104 -21.58 -1.67 -9.23
N ASP A 105 -22.23 -2.21 -10.25
CA ASP A 105 -21.63 -2.39 -11.56
C ASP A 105 -22.04 -1.22 -12.46
N ASP A 106 -21.08 -0.34 -12.71
CA ASP A 106 -21.21 0.85 -13.56
C ASP A 106 -20.54 0.67 -14.94
N GLY A 107 -20.12 -0.56 -15.29
CA GLY A 107 -19.45 -0.85 -16.55
C GLY A 107 -18.05 -0.24 -16.68
N HIS A 108 -17.46 0.25 -15.60
CA HIS A 108 -16.17 0.92 -15.64
C HIS A 108 -15.03 -0.05 -16.04
N PRO A 109 -14.04 0.38 -16.84
CA PRO A 109 -12.99 -0.51 -17.37
C PRO A 109 -12.07 -1.13 -16.30
N LEU A 110 -11.97 -0.47 -15.14
CA LEU A 110 -11.26 -0.98 -13.96
C LEU A 110 -12.09 -1.97 -13.12
N GLY A 111 -13.35 -2.23 -13.49
CA GLY A 111 -14.21 -3.23 -12.86
C GLY A 111 -15.22 -2.65 -11.87
N ILE A 112 -15.95 -3.58 -11.24
CA ILE A 112 -17.09 -3.33 -10.35
C ILE A 112 -16.65 -2.46 -9.18
N LYS A 113 -17.48 -1.48 -8.83
CA LYS A 113 -17.23 -0.58 -7.71
C LYS A 113 -17.74 -1.22 -6.42
N LEU A 114 -16.86 -1.37 -5.44
CA LEU A 114 -17.18 -1.88 -4.11
C LEU A 114 -17.07 -0.76 -3.08
N HIS A 115 -18.16 -0.50 -2.36
CA HIS A 115 -18.23 0.47 -1.28
C HIS A 115 -17.90 -0.18 0.07
N ILE A 116 -17.00 0.45 0.85
CA ILE A 116 -16.60 -0.01 2.18
C ILE A 116 -17.11 1.00 3.21
N HIS A 117 -18.29 0.73 3.74
CA HIS A 117 -19.02 1.70 4.56
C HIS A 117 -18.36 1.92 5.93
N GLY A 118 -18.26 3.18 6.37
CA GLY A 118 -17.57 3.56 7.61
C GLY A 118 -16.04 3.61 7.52
N SER A 119 -15.47 3.41 6.33
CA SER A 119 -14.02 3.61 6.06
C SER A 119 -13.72 4.76 5.10
N HIS A 120 -14.77 5.46 4.64
CA HIS A 120 -14.72 6.48 3.60
C HIS A 120 -13.90 6.04 2.36
N SER A 121 -14.03 4.77 2.01
CA SER A 121 -13.29 4.14 0.92
C SER A 121 -14.23 3.43 -0.05
N PHE A 122 -13.84 3.38 -1.32
CA PHE A 122 -14.38 2.42 -2.28
C PHE A 122 -13.23 1.84 -3.09
N TYR A 123 -13.36 0.58 -3.50
CA TYR A 123 -12.41 -0.08 -4.39
C TYR A 123 -13.05 -0.36 -5.74
N ARG A 124 -12.24 -0.58 -6.76
CA ARG A 124 -12.68 -1.29 -7.97
C ARG A 124 -12.06 -2.67 -8.01
N LEU A 125 -12.88 -3.65 -8.35
CA LEU A 125 -12.52 -5.05 -8.41
C LEU A 125 -12.67 -5.58 -9.83
N LYS A 126 -11.66 -6.30 -10.31
CA LYS A 126 -11.66 -6.99 -11.61
C LYS A 126 -10.78 -8.22 -11.51
N ASP A 127 -11.23 -9.34 -12.07
CA ASP A 127 -10.47 -10.60 -12.12
C ASP A 127 -9.92 -11.04 -10.74
N ASP A 128 -10.78 -10.99 -9.72
CA ASP A 128 -10.44 -11.24 -8.31
C ASP A 128 -9.21 -10.45 -7.81
N ARG A 129 -9.07 -9.21 -8.26
CA ARG A 129 -8.03 -8.26 -7.85
C ARG A 129 -8.60 -6.87 -7.58
N ILE A 130 -7.96 -6.16 -6.67
CA ILE A 130 -8.17 -4.71 -6.50
C ILE A 130 -7.39 -3.98 -7.58
N THR A 131 -8.07 -3.22 -8.43
CA THR A 131 -7.49 -2.43 -9.53
C THR A 131 -7.46 -0.94 -9.21
N GLN A 132 -8.34 -0.48 -8.32
CA GLN A 132 -8.36 0.90 -7.85
C GLN A 132 -8.73 0.95 -6.38
N ILE A 133 -8.07 1.83 -5.64
CA ILE A 133 -8.38 2.15 -4.25
C ILE A 133 -8.68 3.63 -4.17
N ASN A 134 -9.81 3.99 -3.61
CA ASN A 134 -10.12 5.37 -3.26
C ASN A 134 -10.33 5.49 -1.76
N ARG A 135 -9.81 6.57 -1.18
CA ARG A 135 -10.05 6.90 0.22
C ARG A 135 -10.08 8.40 0.42
N LYS A 136 -11.02 8.86 1.23
CA LYS A 136 -11.04 10.20 1.80
C LYS A 136 -10.77 10.07 3.29
N MET A 137 -9.83 10.84 3.82
CA MET A 137 -9.56 10.89 5.25
C MET A 137 -9.81 12.31 5.76
N ALA A 138 -10.69 12.39 6.76
CA ALA A 138 -10.92 13.58 7.55
C ALA A 138 -10.75 13.17 9.01
N HIS A 139 -9.82 13.81 9.71
CA HIS A 139 -9.62 13.59 11.15
C HIS A 139 -9.53 14.95 11.84
N PRO A 140 -10.17 15.15 13.00
CA PRO A 140 -10.01 16.38 13.77
C PRO A 140 -8.53 16.72 13.99
N GLY A 141 -8.14 17.96 13.72
CA GLY A 141 -6.75 18.41 13.86
C GLY A 141 -5.79 18.03 12.72
N MET A 142 -6.27 17.40 11.64
CA MET A 142 -5.50 17.18 10.42
C MET A 142 -6.22 17.78 9.20
N ASN A 143 -5.44 18.31 8.25
CA ASN A 143 -5.99 18.75 6.97
C ASN A 143 -6.61 17.53 6.26
N PRO A 144 -7.89 17.60 5.84
CA PRO A 144 -8.51 16.53 5.08
C PRO A 144 -7.70 16.24 3.82
N PHE A 145 -7.51 14.96 3.52
CA PHE A 145 -6.85 14.55 2.30
C PHE A 145 -7.55 13.36 1.65
N ALA A 146 -7.52 13.32 0.32
CA ALA A 146 -8.04 12.22 -0.45
C ALA A 146 -6.97 11.69 -1.39
N PHE A 147 -7.06 10.41 -1.69
CA PHE A 147 -6.23 9.79 -2.69
C PHE A 147 -6.95 8.70 -3.47
N THR A 148 -6.48 8.50 -4.70
CA THR A 148 -6.83 7.35 -5.53
C THR A 148 -5.54 6.63 -5.91
N ILE A 149 -5.49 5.32 -5.73
CA ILE A 149 -4.41 4.44 -6.22
C ILE A 149 -4.95 3.65 -7.38
N ASN A 150 -4.31 3.74 -8.55
CA ASN A 150 -4.53 2.81 -9.66
C ASN A 150 -3.46 1.72 -9.61
N VAL A 151 -3.86 0.47 -9.50
CA VAL A 151 -2.97 -0.70 -9.60
C VAL A 151 -2.86 -1.06 -11.07
N GLU A 152 -1.70 -0.76 -11.67
CA GLU A 152 -1.47 -0.91 -13.11
C GLU A 152 -0.98 -2.32 -13.45
N GLU A 153 -0.03 -2.83 -12.66
CA GLU A 153 0.60 -4.13 -12.93
C GLU A 153 0.79 -4.94 -11.64
N SER A 154 0.78 -6.26 -11.80
CA SER A 154 1.14 -7.18 -10.73
C SER A 154 1.85 -8.40 -11.31
N ALA A 155 2.80 -8.94 -10.56
CA ALA A 155 3.37 -10.25 -10.80
C ALA A 155 2.52 -11.33 -10.13
N VAL A 156 2.61 -12.56 -10.63
CA VAL A 156 2.10 -13.75 -9.94
C VAL A 156 3.26 -14.40 -9.21
N THR A 157 3.13 -14.56 -7.88
CA THR A 157 4.16 -15.20 -7.05
C THR A 157 4.21 -16.71 -7.27
N GLN A 158 5.23 -17.38 -6.71
CA GLN A 158 5.32 -18.84 -6.75
C GLN A 158 4.09 -19.50 -6.09
N ASP A 159 3.50 -18.84 -5.09
CA ASP A 159 2.30 -19.32 -4.38
C ASP A 159 0.99 -18.94 -5.11
N ARG A 160 1.08 -18.53 -6.37
CA ARG A 160 -0.06 -18.17 -7.24
C ARG A 160 -0.88 -17.00 -6.70
N LYS A 161 -0.24 -16.05 -6.01
CA LYS A 161 -0.85 -14.82 -5.50
C LYS A 161 -0.43 -13.61 -6.33
N ASN A 162 -1.28 -12.59 -6.38
CA ASN A 162 -1.03 -11.33 -7.04
C ASN A 162 -0.19 -10.42 -6.17
N LEU A 163 0.92 -9.95 -6.72
CA LEU A 163 1.83 -9.02 -6.08
C LEU A 163 1.95 -7.75 -6.91
N THR A 164 1.41 -6.64 -6.41
CA THR A 164 1.51 -5.33 -7.04
C THR A 164 2.97 -4.96 -7.34
N THR A 165 3.24 -4.60 -8.60
CA THR A 165 4.56 -4.16 -9.07
C THR A 165 4.54 -2.76 -9.63
N LYS A 166 3.38 -2.24 -10.05
CA LYS A 166 3.26 -0.88 -10.57
C LYS A 166 1.94 -0.27 -10.20
N TYR A 167 1.98 0.94 -9.67
CA TYR A 167 0.80 1.68 -9.30
C TYR A 167 1.06 3.18 -9.29
N THR A 168 0.01 3.97 -9.47
CA THR A 168 0.08 5.43 -9.41
C THR A 168 -0.90 5.95 -8.38
N VAL A 169 -0.44 6.85 -7.51
CA VAL A 169 -1.23 7.50 -6.47
C VAL A 169 -1.50 8.94 -6.88
N TYR A 170 -2.76 9.33 -6.90
CA TYR A 170 -3.23 10.69 -7.13
C TYR A 170 -3.69 11.25 -5.79
N TYR A 171 -3.00 12.26 -5.27
CA TYR A 171 -3.39 12.96 -4.06
C TYR A 171 -4.12 14.24 -4.44
N TYR A 172 -5.29 14.47 -3.85
CA TYR A 172 -6.10 15.63 -4.17
C TYR A 172 -6.87 16.13 -2.96
N SER A 173 -7.25 17.40 -3.02
CA SER A 173 -8.06 18.04 -2.01
C SER A 173 -9.49 17.45 -2.01
N PRO A 174 -10.01 16.97 -0.87
CA PRO A 174 -11.35 16.40 -0.81
C PRO A 174 -12.46 17.46 -0.89
N THR A 175 -12.15 18.75 -0.77
CA THR A 175 -13.13 19.85 -0.77
C THR A 175 -13.43 20.37 -2.17
N ASP A 176 -12.41 20.60 -2.99
CA ASP A 176 -12.51 21.18 -4.34
C ASP A 176 -12.03 20.22 -5.45
N GLY A 177 -11.51 19.05 -5.10
CA GLY A 177 -11.01 18.06 -6.05
C GLY A 177 -9.68 18.42 -6.72
N LYS A 178 -9.03 19.51 -6.30
CA LYS A 178 -7.77 19.96 -6.91
C LYS A 178 -6.66 18.94 -6.65
N LEU A 179 -5.97 18.55 -7.72
CA LEU A 179 -4.81 17.66 -7.65
C LEU A 179 -3.65 18.36 -6.92
N ASN A 180 -3.12 17.70 -5.90
CA ASN A 180 -2.00 18.17 -5.09
C ASN A 180 -0.68 17.55 -5.55
N ASN A 181 -0.68 16.24 -5.77
CA ASN A 181 0.51 15.51 -6.18
C ASN A 181 0.14 14.21 -6.90
N VAL A 182 1.08 13.68 -7.69
CA VAL A 182 1.02 12.35 -8.27
C VAL A 182 2.33 11.64 -8.00
N GLU A 183 2.26 10.40 -7.53
CA GLU A 183 3.41 9.55 -7.32
C GLU A 183 3.23 8.24 -8.08
N SER A 184 4.15 7.94 -8.99
CA SER A 184 4.19 6.66 -9.69
C SER A 184 5.24 5.75 -9.07
N PHE A 185 4.82 4.53 -8.74
CA PHE A 185 5.63 3.52 -8.09
C PHE A 185 5.93 2.37 -9.05
N THR A 186 7.16 1.87 -9.01
CA THR A 186 7.54 0.63 -9.67
C THR A 186 8.38 -0.20 -8.71
N ASP A 187 7.88 -1.35 -8.33
CA ASP A 187 8.46 -2.25 -7.35
C ASP A 187 8.88 -3.56 -8.01
N SER A 188 10.02 -4.09 -7.58
CA SER A 188 10.43 -5.46 -7.84
C SER A 188 10.65 -6.22 -6.54
N HIS A 189 10.64 -7.54 -6.61
CA HIS A 189 10.70 -8.41 -5.45
C HIS A 189 11.66 -9.57 -5.67
N VAL A 190 12.22 -10.08 -4.58
CA VAL A 190 13.06 -11.28 -4.57
C VAL A 190 12.50 -12.26 -3.55
N ARG A 191 12.45 -13.54 -3.92
CA ARG A 191 12.03 -14.61 -3.02
C ARG A 191 13.20 -15.01 -2.12
N VAL A 192 12.97 -15.00 -0.81
CA VAL A 192 13.90 -15.50 0.21
C VAL A 192 13.13 -16.42 1.14
N GLY A 193 13.49 -17.71 1.20
CA GLY A 193 12.66 -18.72 1.86
C GLY A 193 11.28 -18.76 1.23
N SER A 194 10.23 -18.58 2.04
CA SER A 194 8.83 -18.49 1.60
C SER A 194 8.35 -17.05 1.33
N SER A 195 9.19 -16.04 1.55
CA SER A 195 8.76 -14.63 1.52
C SER A 195 9.23 -13.91 0.25
N ASP A 196 8.29 -13.24 -0.44
CA ASP A 196 8.62 -12.27 -1.49
C ASP A 196 8.94 -10.91 -0.86
N LEU A 197 10.22 -10.58 -0.75
CA LEU A 197 10.75 -9.37 -0.12
C LEU A 197 10.99 -8.25 -1.16
N PRO A 198 10.96 -6.97 -0.78
CA PRO A 198 11.27 -5.86 -1.69
C PRO A 198 12.70 -5.98 -2.23
N ALA A 199 12.88 -5.89 -3.54
CA ALA A 199 14.20 -5.86 -4.17
C ALA A 199 14.55 -4.46 -4.68
N THR A 200 13.61 -3.81 -5.38
CA THR A 200 13.73 -2.39 -5.73
C THR A 200 12.40 -1.69 -5.58
N ARG A 201 12.45 -0.38 -5.33
CA ARG A 201 11.34 0.55 -5.49
C ARG A 201 11.83 1.78 -6.21
N ARG A 202 11.11 2.21 -7.24
CA ARG A 202 11.24 3.53 -7.86
C ARG A 202 9.99 4.34 -7.58
N ILE A 203 10.20 5.59 -7.18
CA ILE A 203 9.14 6.59 -7.02
C ILE A 203 9.47 7.76 -7.93
N ILE A 204 8.51 8.14 -8.78
CA ILE A 204 8.58 9.33 -9.62
C ILE A 204 7.46 10.26 -9.18
N SER A 205 7.82 11.49 -8.84
CA SER A 205 6.91 12.51 -8.31
C SER A 205 7.27 13.90 -8.85
N PHE A 206 6.38 14.88 -8.66
CA PHE A 206 6.68 16.28 -8.92
C PHE A 206 6.85 17.01 -7.57
N GLU A 207 8.07 17.46 -7.30
CA GLU A 207 8.44 18.09 -6.03
C GLU A 207 9.16 19.41 -6.34
N ASN A 208 8.73 20.50 -5.70
CA ASN A 208 9.38 21.82 -5.78
C ASN A 208 9.66 22.31 -7.22
N GLY A 209 8.70 22.14 -8.13
CA GLY A 209 8.80 22.64 -9.51
C GLY A 209 9.54 21.72 -10.48
N GLN A 210 9.95 20.53 -10.06
CA GLN A 210 10.69 19.58 -10.90
C GLN A 210 10.24 18.14 -10.69
N VAL A 211 10.44 17.30 -11.71
CA VAL A 211 10.29 15.85 -11.57
C VAL A 211 11.46 15.31 -10.75
N THR A 212 11.13 14.53 -9.72
CA THR A 212 12.11 13.87 -8.85
C THR A 212 11.97 12.37 -8.96
N VAL A 213 13.10 11.67 -8.99
CA VAL A 213 13.19 10.21 -9.00
C VAL A 213 13.93 9.75 -7.75
N LYS A 214 13.27 8.92 -6.96
CA LYS A 214 13.84 8.28 -5.76
C LYS A 214 13.84 6.77 -5.96
N ASN A 215 14.99 6.13 -5.77
CA ASN A 215 15.10 4.67 -5.83
C ASN A 215 15.55 4.10 -4.49
N LEU A 216 14.94 2.99 -4.09
CA LEU A 216 15.42 2.09 -3.05
C LEU A 216 15.89 0.81 -3.73
N THR A 217 17.08 0.34 -3.39
CA THR A 217 17.61 -0.96 -3.81
C THR A 217 18.01 -1.74 -2.57
N PHE A 218 17.54 -2.98 -2.48
CA PHE A 218 17.78 -3.88 -1.36
C PHE A 218 18.67 -5.03 -1.82
N THR A 219 19.69 -5.34 -1.03
CA THR A 219 20.59 -6.47 -1.29
C THR A 219 20.88 -7.22 0.01
N ASN A 220 21.49 -8.41 -0.10
CA ASN A 220 21.91 -9.21 1.06
C ASN A 220 20.77 -9.53 2.05
N HIS A 221 19.57 -9.79 1.53
CA HIS A 221 18.39 -10.13 2.33
C HIS A 221 18.62 -11.35 3.22
N LYS A 222 18.21 -11.26 4.48
CA LYS A 222 18.17 -12.38 5.44
C LYS A 222 16.87 -12.33 6.22
N LEU A 223 16.17 -13.46 6.32
CA LEU A 223 15.01 -13.59 7.21
C LEU A 223 15.48 -13.60 8.67
N LEU A 224 14.62 -13.11 9.55
CA LEU A 224 14.80 -13.13 11.02
C LEU A 224 14.16 -14.36 11.66
#